data_AF-A0A6A1QJA4-F1
#
_entry.id   AF-A0A6A1QJA4-F1
#
_cell.length_a   1.000
_cell.length_b   1.000
_cell.length_c   1.000
_cell.angle_alpha   90.00
_cell.angle_beta   90.00
_cell.angle_gamma   90.00
#
_symmetry.space_group_name_H-M   'P 1'
#
loop_
_entity.id
_entity.type
_entity.pdbx_description
1 polymer ?
#
loop_
_entity_poly.entity_id
_entity_poly.type
_entity_poly.pdbx_seq_one_letter_code
_entity_poly.pdbx_strand_id
1 'polypeptide(L)'
;MQQMLTESCKTQLIQMASEAQRQNLVQQACSSMAEMDERFQQILSWQQMDQNKAISQILQEEMISEQRWVLSSLLQQLLKEKTQREEELREILTELEAKSETKQENYWLIQYQRLLNQKPLSLKLQEEGLERQLVALLAMTCPPWSVQVGVSEAGLQHQILRRAQELLDATRARPELLKPPQGEVLPTAPEELPEAVRPSAPRAELEAQISECVVCLEREAQMIFLNCGHVCCCQQCCQPLRTCPLCRQDIAQRLRIYHSR
;
A
#
# COMPACT_ATOMS: atom_id res chain seq x y z
N MET A 1 -20.71 -105.92 65.36
CA MET A 1 -21.56 -105.22 64.36
C MET A 1 -21.66 -103.72 64.64
N GLN A 2 -22.02 -103.31 65.86
CA GLN A 2 -22.19 -101.88 66.20
C GLN A 2 -20.90 -101.04 66.07
N GLN A 3 -19.74 -101.56 66.50
CA GLN A 3 -18.43 -100.90 66.35
C GLN A 3 -18.02 -100.67 64.89
N MET A 4 -18.33 -101.61 64.00
CA MET A 4 -18.03 -101.48 62.57
C MET A 4 -18.84 -100.35 61.92
N LEU A 5 -20.10 -100.17 62.37
CA LEU A 5 -20.97 -99.10 61.90
C LEU A 5 -20.51 -97.72 62.41
N THR A 6 -20.06 -97.63 63.66
CA THR A 6 -19.50 -96.37 64.20
C THR A 6 -18.17 -96.00 63.55
N GLU A 7 -17.27 -96.95 63.30
CA GLU A 7 -16.02 -96.66 62.58
C GLU A 7 -16.29 -96.29 61.11
N SER A 8 -17.24 -96.95 60.44
CA SER A 8 -17.67 -96.56 59.09
C SER A 8 -18.30 -95.17 59.04
N CYS A 9 -19.03 -94.76 60.08
CA CYS A 9 -19.61 -93.43 60.17
C CYS A 9 -18.53 -92.36 60.42
N LYS A 10 -17.55 -92.65 61.28
CA LYS A 10 -16.40 -91.76 61.51
C LYS A 10 -15.55 -91.56 60.26
N THR A 11 -15.26 -92.63 59.52
CA THR A 11 -14.47 -92.53 58.28
C THR A 11 -15.21 -91.73 57.22
N GLN A 12 -16.53 -91.93 57.06
CA GLN A 12 -17.34 -91.10 56.17
C GLN A 12 -17.32 -89.62 56.54
N LEU A 13 -17.45 -89.28 57.83
CA LEU A 13 -17.41 -87.90 58.29
C LEU A 13 -16.05 -87.23 58.03
N ILE A 14 -14.94 -87.95 58.25
CA ILE A 14 -13.59 -87.45 57.96
C ILE A 14 -13.39 -87.28 56.45
N GLN A 15 -13.87 -88.22 55.64
CA GLN A 15 -13.80 -88.12 54.19
C GLN A 15 -14.59 -86.90 53.69
N MET A 16 -15.83 -86.71 54.16
CA MET A 16 -16.66 -85.55 53.81
C MET A 16 -16.01 -84.23 54.23
N ALA A 17 -15.40 -84.16 55.41
CA ALA A 17 -14.71 -82.95 55.86
C ALA A 17 -13.48 -82.63 55.01
N SER A 18 -12.68 -83.64 54.63
CA SER A 18 -11.51 -83.45 53.77
C SER A 18 -11.89 -83.10 52.32
N GLU A 19 -12.96 -83.68 51.79
CA GLU A 19 -13.52 -83.32 50.49
C GLU A 19 -14.08 -81.90 50.48
N ALA A 20 -14.80 -81.49 51.53
CA ALA A 20 -15.31 -80.11 51.68
C ALA A 20 -14.17 -79.08 51.76
N GLN A 21 -13.11 -79.38 52.53
CA GLN A 21 -11.95 -78.51 52.62
C GLN A 21 -11.22 -78.40 51.26
N ARG A 22 -11.07 -79.51 50.54
CA ARG A 22 -10.48 -79.52 49.19
C ARG A 22 -11.32 -78.69 48.20
N GLN A 23 -12.64 -78.86 48.20
CA GLN A 23 -13.54 -78.08 47.35
C GLN A 23 -13.46 -76.59 47.67
N ASN A 24 -13.38 -76.23 48.95
CA ASN A 24 -13.25 -74.82 49.38
C ASN A 24 -11.95 -74.19 48.85
N LEU A 25 -10.81 -74.88 48.97
CA LEU A 25 -9.53 -74.40 48.44
C LEU A 25 -9.55 -74.25 46.92
N VAL A 26 -10.14 -75.21 46.19
CA VAL A 26 -10.29 -75.12 44.74
C VAL A 26 -11.17 -73.94 44.37
N GLN A 27 -12.30 -73.75 45.07
CA GLN A 27 -13.20 -72.63 44.81
C GLN A 27 -12.53 -71.28 45.08
N GLN A 28 -11.75 -71.15 46.16
CA GLN A 28 -10.96 -69.95 46.45
C GLN A 28 -9.89 -69.68 45.38
N ALA A 29 -9.19 -70.72 44.92
CA ALA A 29 -8.21 -70.59 43.86
C ALA A 29 -8.87 -70.16 42.53
N CYS A 30 -10.01 -70.76 42.17
CA CYS A 30 -10.76 -70.41 40.98
C CYS A 30 -11.31 -68.97 41.03
N SER A 31 -11.86 -68.53 42.17
CA SER A 31 -12.35 -67.15 42.32
C SER A 31 -11.20 -66.14 42.25
N SER A 32 -10.08 -66.43 42.91
CA SER A 32 -8.88 -65.58 42.86
C SER A 32 -8.31 -65.47 41.45
N MET A 33 -8.28 -66.57 40.69
CA MET A 33 -7.86 -66.55 39.28
C MET A 33 -8.82 -65.74 38.40
N ALA A 34 -10.13 -65.86 38.59
CA ALA A 34 -11.12 -65.09 37.85
C ALA A 34 -10.97 -63.58 38.11
N GLU A 35 -10.78 -63.18 39.37
CA GLU A 35 -10.52 -61.78 39.73
C GLU A 35 -9.23 -61.24 39.08
N MET A 36 -8.19 -62.07 39.03
CA MET A 36 -6.94 -61.69 38.35
C MET A 36 -7.15 -61.54 36.84
N ASP A 37 -7.88 -62.45 36.21
CA ASP A 37 -8.20 -62.37 34.78
C ASP A 37 -9.02 -61.12 34.45
N GLU A 38 -10.03 -60.77 35.27
CA GLU A 38 -10.79 -59.52 35.13
C GLU A 38 -9.88 -58.29 35.24
N ARG A 39 -8.93 -58.27 36.19
CA ARG A 39 -7.97 -57.17 36.31
C ARG A 39 -7.04 -57.09 35.10
N PHE A 40 -6.58 -58.22 34.57
CA PHE A 40 -5.78 -58.24 33.36
C PHE A 40 -6.57 -57.72 32.16
N GLN A 41 -7.83 -58.16 31.99
CA GLN A 41 -8.72 -57.66 30.94
C GLN A 41 -8.96 -56.15 31.07
N GLN A 42 -9.16 -55.64 32.30
CA GLN A 42 -9.27 -54.20 32.53
C GLN A 42 -7.99 -53.48 32.11
N ILE A 43 -6.81 -53.92 32.56
CA ILE A 43 -5.53 -53.29 32.20
C ILE A 43 -5.34 -53.25 30.67
N LEU A 44 -5.65 -54.35 29.97
CA LEU A 44 -5.57 -54.41 28.51
C LEU A 44 -6.54 -53.43 27.84
N SER A 45 -7.76 -53.32 28.36
CA SER A 45 -8.76 -52.36 27.85
C SER A 45 -8.29 -50.92 28.03
N TRP A 46 -7.78 -50.56 29.21
CA TRP A 46 -7.22 -49.23 29.47
C TRP A 46 -6.03 -48.92 28.54
N GLN A 47 -5.12 -49.89 28.37
CA GLN A 47 -3.99 -49.74 27.45
C GLN A 47 -4.45 -49.51 26.00
N GLN A 48 -5.46 -50.25 25.55
CA GLN A 48 -6.03 -50.07 24.21
C GLN A 48 -6.66 -48.69 24.04
N MET A 49 -7.36 -48.19 25.06
CA MET A 49 -7.96 -46.85 25.03
C MET A 49 -6.89 -45.76 24.96
N ASP A 50 -5.83 -45.88 25.75
CA ASP A 50 -4.71 -44.94 25.72
C ASP A 50 -3.99 -44.95 24.37
N GLN A 51 -3.77 -46.13 23.78
CA GLN A 51 -3.22 -46.26 22.43
C GLN A 51 -4.12 -45.60 21.38
N ASN A 52 -5.41 -45.91 21.39
CA ASN A 52 -6.36 -45.33 20.44
C ASN A 52 -6.45 -43.80 20.57
N LYS A 53 -6.40 -43.29 21.81
CA LYS A 53 -6.39 -41.86 22.09
C LYS A 53 -5.11 -41.21 21.57
N ALA A 54 -3.95 -41.80 21.82
CA ALA A 54 -2.67 -41.31 21.32
C ALA A 54 -2.62 -41.29 19.79
N ILE A 55 -3.07 -42.38 19.14
CA ILE A 55 -3.16 -42.45 17.67
C ILE A 55 -4.07 -41.35 17.13
N SER A 56 -5.26 -41.19 17.71
CA SER A 56 -6.22 -40.16 17.28
C SER A 56 -5.63 -38.75 17.41
N GLN A 57 -4.91 -38.49 18.50
CA GLN A 57 -4.26 -37.21 18.73
C GLN A 57 -3.15 -36.95 17.71
N ILE A 58 -2.28 -37.93 17.44
CA ILE A 58 -1.20 -37.82 16.45
C ILE A 58 -1.79 -37.52 15.06
N LEU A 59 -2.80 -38.26 14.64
CA LEU A 59 -3.45 -38.05 13.34
C LEU A 59 -4.09 -36.65 13.22
N GLN A 60 -4.69 -36.16 14.30
CA GLN A 60 -5.26 -34.82 14.34
C GLN A 60 -4.16 -33.73 14.24
N GLU A 61 -3.06 -33.90 14.97
CA GLU A 61 -1.92 -32.97 14.92
C GLU A 61 -1.27 -32.96 13.53
N GLU A 62 -1.06 -34.12 12.91
CA GLU A 62 -0.55 -34.24 11.55
C GLU A 62 -1.47 -33.52 10.55
N MET A 63 -2.78 -33.77 10.59
CA MET A 63 -3.75 -33.11 9.70
C MET A 63 -3.71 -31.58 9.84
N ILE A 64 -3.69 -31.06 11.06
CA ILE A 64 -3.62 -29.61 11.30
C ILE A 64 -2.27 -29.06 10.81
N SER A 65 -1.18 -29.80 11.01
CA SER A 65 0.15 -29.39 10.57
C SER A 65 0.24 -29.27 9.04
N GLU A 66 -0.34 -30.21 8.32
CA GLU A 66 -0.43 -30.21 6.86
C GLU A 66 -1.26 -29.03 6.34
N GLN A 67 -2.44 -28.80 6.94
CA GLN A 67 -3.27 -27.64 6.59
C GLN A 67 -2.53 -26.32 6.83
N ARG A 68 -1.84 -26.20 7.97
CA ARG A 68 -1.04 -25.01 8.30
C ARG A 68 0.09 -24.81 7.29
N TRP A 69 0.74 -25.89 6.86
CA TRP A 69 1.81 -25.84 5.86
C TRP A 69 1.27 -25.35 4.51
N VAL A 70 0.18 -25.93 4.01
CA VAL A 70 -0.44 -25.52 2.73
C VAL A 70 -0.85 -24.05 2.75
N LEU A 71 -1.52 -23.61 3.82
CA LEU A 71 -1.94 -22.21 3.97
C LEU A 71 -0.75 -21.25 4.05
N SER A 72 0.31 -21.64 4.76
CA SER A 72 1.53 -20.83 4.87
C SER A 72 2.25 -20.71 3.52
N SER A 73 2.31 -21.81 2.77
CA SER A 73 2.89 -21.84 1.42
C SER A 73 2.10 -20.94 0.45
N LEU A 74 0.77 -21.04 0.46
CA LEU A 74 -0.10 -20.19 -0.36
C LEU A 74 0.05 -18.71 0.02
N LEU A 75 0.07 -18.39 1.31
CA LEU A 75 0.27 -17.03 1.79
C LEU A 75 1.63 -16.48 1.31
N GLN A 76 2.70 -17.27 1.41
CA GLN A 76 4.02 -16.88 0.93
C GLN A 76 4.02 -16.61 -0.59
N GLN A 77 3.32 -17.46 -1.36
CA GLN A 77 3.15 -17.23 -2.80
C GLN A 77 2.40 -15.94 -3.09
N LEU A 78 1.26 -15.70 -2.42
CA LEU A 78 0.46 -14.49 -2.63
C LEU A 78 1.22 -13.21 -2.23
N LEU A 79 2.00 -13.26 -1.15
CA LEU A 79 2.85 -12.13 -0.75
C LEU A 79 3.92 -11.86 -1.81
N LYS A 80 4.56 -12.90 -2.35
CA LYS A 80 5.52 -12.76 -3.44
C LYS A 80 4.88 -12.15 -4.69
N GLU A 81 3.73 -12.65 -5.11
CA GLU A 81 2.97 -12.11 -6.24
C GLU A 81 2.54 -10.65 -6.02
N LYS A 82 2.13 -10.29 -4.80
CA LYS A 82 1.82 -8.92 -4.44
C LYS A 82 3.03 -8.01 -4.61
N THR A 83 4.18 -8.39 -4.02
CA THR A 83 5.41 -7.59 -4.14
C THR A 83 5.86 -7.43 -5.59
N GLN A 84 5.69 -8.48 -6.40
CA GLN A 84 6.03 -8.43 -7.81
C GLN A 84 5.15 -7.45 -8.58
N ARG A 85 3.81 -7.51 -8.41
CA ARG A 85 2.90 -6.57 -9.07
C ARG A 85 3.12 -5.13 -8.61
N GLU A 86 3.46 -4.92 -7.34
CA GLU A 86 3.79 -3.59 -6.83
C GLU A 86 5.06 -3.03 -7.50
N GLU A 87 6.07 -3.87 -7.75
CA GLU A 87 7.28 -3.47 -8.46
C GLU A 87 6.99 -3.16 -9.93
N GLU A 88 6.25 -4.04 -10.62
CA GLU A 88 5.84 -3.84 -12.02
C GLU A 88 5.06 -2.52 -12.19
N LEU A 89 4.13 -2.22 -11.26
CA LEU A 89 3.39 -0.97 -11.27
C LEU A 89 4.28 0.25 -11.02
N ARG A 90 5.24 0.15 -10.10
CA ARG A 90 6.21 1.22 -9.86
C ARG A 90 7.03 1.50 -11.12
N GLU A 91 7.53 0.47 -11.78
CA GLU A 91 8.30 0.61 -13.03
C GLU A 91 7.46 1.30 -14.12
N ILE A 92 6.23 0.86 -14.34
CA ILE A 92 5.31 1.49 -15.31
C ILE A 92 5.06 2.96 -14.98
N LEU A 93 4.84 3.31 -13.71
CA LEU A 93 4.63 4.70 -13.30
C LEU A 93 5.87 5.56 -13.60
N THR A 94 7.07 5.07 -13.27
CA THR A 94 8.30 5.80 -13.57
C THR A 94 8.51 6.00 -15.08
N GLU A 95 8.17 5.01 -15.90
CA GLU A 95 8.21 5.17 -17.35
C GLU A 95 7.20 6.21 -17.86
N LEU A 96 5.99 6.24 -17.31
CA LEU A 96 4.95 7.19 -17.69
C LEU A 96 5.35 8.61 -17.31
N GLU A 97 5.92 8.81 -16.12
CA GLU A 97 6.45 10.10 -15.66
C GLU A 97 7.55 10.60 -16.60
N ALA A 98 8.56 9.77 -16.90
CA ALA A 98 9.63 10.14 -17.84
C ALA A 98 9.10 10.47 -19.26
N LYS A 99 8.13 9.68 -19.75
CA LYS A 99 7.46 9.96 -21.04
C LYS A 99 6.59 11.22 -20.97
N SER A 100 6.10 11.61 -19.80
CA SER A 100 5.31 12.83 -19.61
C SER A 100 6.19 14.08 -19.53
N GLU A 101 7.30 14.03 -18.79
CA GLU A 101 8.28 15.13 -18.68
C GLU A 101 8.86 15.45 -20.06
N THR A 102 9.30 14.43 -20.80
CA THR A 102 9.78 14.61 -22.18
C THR A 102 8.71 15.19 -23.09
N LYS A 103 7.44 14.75 -23.00
CA LYS A 103 6.35 15.36 -23.79
C LYS A 103 6.08 16.81 -23.40
N GLN A 104 6.20 17.15 -22.12
CA GLN A 104 5.95 18.49 -21.59
C GLN A 104 7.09 19.45 -21.95
N GLU A 105 8.35 19.02 -21.83
CA GLU A 105 9.53 19.74 -22.31
C GLU A 105 9.44 19.99 -23.82
N ASN A 106 9.14 18.95 -24.59
CA ASN A 106 8.94 19.07 -26.04
C ASN A 106 7.76 20.00 -26.37
N TYR A 107 6.67 19.96 -25.61
CA TYR A 107 5.55 20.87 -25.80
C TYR A 107 5.99 22.33 -25.64
N TRP A 108 6.66 22.69 -24.55
CA TRP A 108 7.11 24.06 -24.33
C TRP A 108 8.14 24.52 -25.36
N LEU A 109 9.09 23.66 -25.74
CA LEU A 109 10.06 23.94 -26.81
C LEU A 109 9.37 24.16 -28.16
N ILE A 110 8.40 23.31 -28.53
CA ILE A 110 7.64 23.43 -29.77
C ILE A 110 6.78 24.71 -29.77
N GLN A 111 6.13 25.05 -28.66
CA GLN A 111 5.33 26.28 -28.55
C GLN A 111 6.22 27.53 -28.58
N TYR A 112 7.36 27.50 -27.91
CA TYR A 112 8.35 28.59 -27.95
C TYR A 112 8.90 28.79 -29.36
N GLN A 113 9.28 27.72 -30.06
CA GLN A 113 9.71 27.79 -31.45
C GLN A 113 8.61 28.31 -32.38
N ARG A 114 7.34 27.94 -32.14
CA ARG A 114 6.20 28.51 -32.88
C ARG A 114 6.05 30.01 -32.64
N LEU A 115 6.18 30.47 -31.41
CA LEU A 115 6.14 31.90 -31.06
C LEU A 115 7.29 32.67 -31.74
N LEU A 116 8.51 32.12 -31.75
CA LEU A 116 9.65 32.70 -32.47
C LEU A 116 9.43 32.71 -33.98
N ASN A 117 8.87 31.65 -34.55
CA ASN A 117 8.60 31.55 -35.99
C ASN A 117 7.46 32.46 -36.45
N GLN A 118 6.45 32.68 -35.60
CA GLN A 118 5.30 33.58 -35.82
C GLN A 118 5.61 35.04 -35.50
N LYS A 119 6.88 35.36 -35.20
CA LYS A 119 7.31 36.72 -34.91
C LYS A 119 6.85 37.69 -36.00
N PRO A 120 6.05 38.71 -35.66
CA PRO A 120 5.44 39.60 -36.64
C PRO A 120 6.53 40.39 -37.37
N LEU A 121 6.28 40.66 -38.66
CA LEU A 121 7.24 41.34 -39.54
C LEU A 121 7.70 42.70 -38.98
N SER A 122 6.84 43.40 -38.25
CA SER A 122 7.16 44.65 -37.54
C SER A 122 8.26 44.47 -36.48
N LEU A 123 8.22 43.39 -35.70
CA LEU A 123 9.26 43.06 -34.73
C LEU A 123 10.56 42.59 -35.40
N LYS A 124 10.46 41.85 -36.51
CA LYS A 124 11.65 41.47 -37.32
C LYS A 124 12.35 42.69 -37.90
N LEU A 125 11.59 43.63 -38.48
CA LEU A 125 12.11 44.89 -39.04
C LEU A 125 12.68 45.83 -37.95
N GLN A 126 12.06 45.83 -36.76
CA GLN A 126 12.55 46.61 -35.62
C GLN A 126 13.83 46.00 -35.02
N GLU A 127 13.97 44.67 -35.06
CA GLU A 127 15.21 43.97 -34.70
C GLU A 127 16.32 44.11 -35.72
N GLU A 128 16.03 44.11 -37.02
CA GLU A 128 17.01 44.46 -38.06
C GLU A 128 17.61 45.87 -37.85
N GLY A 129 16.87 46.76 -37.15
CA GLY A 129 17.35 48.07 -36.69
C GLY A 129 18.11 48.05 -35.36
N LEU A 130 17.75 47.15 -34.43
CA LEU A 130 18.40 47.01 -33.12
C LEU A 130 19.69 46.17 -33.19
N GLU A 131 19.79 45.24 -34.13
CA GLU A 131 20.98 44.40 -34.32
C GLU A 131 22.19 45.23 -34.71
N ARG A 132 22.08 46.31 -35.49
CA ARG A 132 23.28 47.08 -35.87
C ARG A 132 23.93 47.80 -34.70
N GLN A 133 23.15 48.34 -33.77
CA GLN A 133 23.69 49.01 -32.58
C GLN A 133 24.14 48.00 -31.51
N LEU A 134 23.42 46.88 -31.32
CA LEU A 134 23.83 45.82 -30.40
C LEU A 134 25.06 45.06 -30.92
N VAL A 135 25.10 44.72 -32.21
CA VAL A 135 26.27 44.11 -32.88
C VAL A 135 27.43 45.09 -32.92
N ALA A 136 27.21 46.40 -33.15
CA ALA A 136 28.27 47.39 -33.05
C ALA A 136 28.78 47.59 -31.62
N LEU A 137 27.90 47.58 -30.61
CA LEU A 137 28.28 47.64 -29.20
C LEU A 137 29.06 46.37 -28.78
N LEU A 138 28.61 45.19 -29.20
CA LEU A 138 29.28 43.91 -28.96
C LEU A 138 30.62 43.81 -29.73
N ALA A 139 30.70 44.36 -30.95
CA ALA A 139 31.92 44.44 -31.75
C ALA A 139 32.92 45.48 -31.19
N MET A 140 32.44 46.59 -30.63
CA MET A 140 33.28 47.62 -29.98
C MET A 140 33.85 47.15 -28.63
N THR A 141 33.21 46.18 -27.97
CA THR A 141 33.75 45.54 -26.76
C THR A 141 34.70 44.37 -27.03
N CYS A 142 34.88 43.98 -28.30
CA CYS A 142 35.78 42.89 -28.69
C CYS A 142 37.08 43.48 -29.28
N PRO A 143 38.25 43.30 -28.65
CA PRO A 143 39.50 43.79 -29.22
C PRO A 143 39.88 43.01 -30.50
N PRO A 144 40.70 43.58 -31.40
CA PRO A 144 40.93 43.09 -32.77
C PRO A 144 41.55 41.68 -32.92
N TRP A 145 41.77 40.90 -31.85
CA TRP A 145 42.40 39.58 -31.91
C TRP A 145 41.40 38.43 -32.18
N SER A 146 40.09 38.69 -32.15
CA SER A 146 39.03 37.67 -32.26
C SER A 146 38.76 37.15 -33.68
N VAL A 147 39.52 37.58 -34.70
CA VAL A 147 39.32 37.10 -36.08
C VAL A 147 40.13 35.83 -36.39
N GLN A 148 40.97 35.33 -35.47
CA GLN A 148 41.81 34.15 -35.76
C GLN A 148 41.82 33.01 -34.75
N VAL A 149 41.12 33.12 -33.61
CA VAL A 149 41.05 32.00 -32.66
C VAL A 149 39.58 31.79 -32.29
N GLY A 150 39.06 30.60 -32.61
CA GLY A 150 37.74 30.15 -32.15
C GLY A 150 37.71 30.14 -30.63
N VAL A 151 37.21 31.22 -30.04
CA VAL A 151 36.98 31.30 -28.60
C VAL A 151 35.59 30.76 -28.32
N SER A 152 35.57 29.69 -27.52
CA SER A 152 34.38 28.98 -27.09
C SER A 152 33.41 29.89 -26.34
N GLU A 153 32.13 29.65 -26.61
CA GLU A 153 30.91 30.33 -26.14
C GLU A 153 30.91 30.67 -24.62
N ALA A 154 31.63 29.89 -23.81
CA ALA A 154 31.78 30.11 -22.37
C ALA A 154 32.47 31.42 -21.97
N GLY A 155 33.44 31.90 -22.78
CA GLY A 155 34.19 33.13 -22.50
C GLY A 155 33.37 34.40 -22.71
N LEU A 156 32.54 34.40 -23.76
CA LEU A 156 31.63 35.50 -24.08
C LEU A 156 30.52 35.61 -23.03
N GLN A 157 29.97 34.47 -22.60
CA GLN A 157 28.92 34.40 -21.58
C GLN A 157 29.40 34.96 -20.23
N HIS A 158 30.63 34.61 -19.82
CA HIS A 158 31.23 35.14 -18.59
C HIS A 158 31.54 36.64 -18.66
N GLN A 159 31.92 37.16 -19.83
CA GLN A 159 32.15 38.60 -20.02
C GLN A 159 30.85 39.40 -20.01
N ILE A 160 29.79 38.89 -20.65
CA ILE A 160 28.45 39.49 -20.64
C ILE A 160 27.91 39.56 -19.21
N LEU A 161 28.00 38.46 -18.45
CA LEU A 161 27.55 38.41 -17.07
C LEU A 161 28.35 39.35 -16.15
N ARG A 162 29.68 39.39 -16.28
CA ARG A 162 30.52 40.32 -15.51
C ARG A 162 30.18 41.79 -15.82
N ARG A 163 29.98 42.12 -17.10
CA ARG A 163 29.66 43.50 -17.51
C ARG A 163 28.26 43.92 -17.10
N ALA A 164 27.30 43.00 -17.13
CA ALA A 164 25.96 43.22 -16.59
C ALA A 164 26.01 43.50 -15.08
N GLN A 165 26.85 42.76 -14.34
CA GLN A 165 27.06 42.99 -12.91
C GLN A 165 27.64 44.38 -12.62
N GLU A 166 28.67 44.80 -13.37
CA GLU A 166 29.28 46.13 -13.24
C GLU A 166 28.31 47.28 -13.56
N LEU A 167 27.41 47.09 -14.53
CA LEU A 167 26.40 48.09 -14.89
C LEU A 167 25.30 48.19 -13.82
N LEU A 168 24.92 47.06 -13.20
CA LEU A 168 24.00 47.02 -12.06
C LEU A 168 24.63 47.67 -10.82
N ASP A 169 25.91 47.45 -10.57
CA ASP A 169 26.64 48.08 -9.47
C ASP A 169 26.82 49.60 -9.70
N ALA A 170 27.05 50.02 -10.94
CA ALA A 170 27.12 51.43 -11.32
C ALA A 170 25.77 52.17 -11.20
N THR A 171 24.64 51.48 -11.44
CA THR A 171 23.30 52.04 -11.19
C THR A 171 22.96 52.09 -9.71
N ARG A 172 23.49 51.16 -8.90
CA ARG A 172 23.34 51.18 -7.44
C ARG A 172 24.13 52.30 -6.76
N ALA A 173 25.21 52.78 -7.40
CA ALA A 173 26.07 53.85 -6.88
C ALA A 173 25.57 55.28 -7.17
N ARG A 174 24.47 55.48 -7.92
CA ARG A 174 23.90 56.79 -8.23
C ARG A 174 22.36 56.78 -8.09
N PRO A 175 21.81 57.13 -6.91
CA PRO A 175 20.38 56.94 -6.63
C PRO A 175 19.45 58.08 -7.08
N GLU A 176 19.87 58.98 -7.97
CA GLU A 176 19.02 60.10 -8.43
C GLU A 176 18.96 60.20 -9.94
N LEU A 177 17.97 59.53 -10.54
CA LEU A 177 16.99 60.10 -11.48
C LEU A 177 16.25 58.93 -12.15
N LEU A 178 15.03 58.67 -11.67
CA LEU A 178 13.81 58.33 -12.42
C LEU A 178 12.75 57.88 -11.40
N LYS A 179 12.07 58.85 -10.77
CA LYS A 179 10.73 58.61 -10.23
C LYS A 179 9.75 58.62 -11.41
N PRO A 180 8.95 57.56 -11.65
CA PRO A 180 7.82 57.66 -12.56
C PRO A 180 6.75 58.61 -12.00
N PRO A 181 6.01 59.34 -12.86
CA PRO A 181 4.92 60.21 -12.42
C PRO A 181 3.78 59.38 -11.81
N GLN A 182 3.20 59.96 -10.76
CA GLN A 182 2.20 59.36 -9.89
C GLN A 182 0.91 58.97 -10.64
N GLY A 183 0.46 57.72 -10.46
CA GLY A 183 -0.83 57.28 -10.96
C GLY A 183 -1.10 55.80 -10.69
N GLU A 184 -2.02 55.56 -9.75
CA GLU A 184 -2.78 54.32 -9.49
C GLU A 184 -2.13 53.20 -8.66
N VAL A 185 -2.91 52.80 -7.66
CA VAL A 185 -2.57 51.98 -6.50
C VAL A 185 -2.92 50.52 -6.78
N LEU A 186 -1.98 49.60 -6.56
CA LEU A 186 -2.31 48.20 -6.26
C LEU A 186 -1.45 47.69 -5.07
N PRO A 187 -2.00 46.77 -4.27
CA PRO A 187 -1.67 46.63 -2.86
C PRO A 187 -0.44 45.76 -2.61
N THR A 188 0.33 46.19 -1.62
CA THR A 188 1.55 45.56 -1.09
C THR A 188 1.23 44.28 -0.32
N ALA A 189 1.84 43.16 -0.73
CA ALA A 189 1.95 41.95 0.09
C ALA A 189 3.19 42.07 0.98
N PRO A 190 3.09 41.94 2.32
CA PRO A 190 4.26 41.94 3.21
C PRO A 190 5.01 40.60 3.13
N GLU A 191 6.32 40.69 2.93
CA GLU A 191 7.28 39.61 3.00
C GLU A 191 8.13 39.79 4.26
N GLU A 192 7.85 39.04 5.33
CA GLU A 192 8.80 38.75 6.41
C GLU A 192 8.52 37.35 6.97
N LEU A 193 9.59 36.56 7.06
CA LEU A 193 9.64 35.22 7.66
C LEU A 193 9.43 35.29 9.18
N PRO A 194 8.47 34.55 9.75
CA PRO A 194 8.54 34.07 11.13
C PRO A 194 8.97 32.59 11.13
N GLU A 195 9.75 32.27 12.15
CA GLU A 195 10.24 30.94 12.50
C GLU A 195 9.17 29.84 12.40
N ALA A 196 9.65 28.61 12.17
CA ALA A 196 8.85 27.40 12.04
C ALA A 196 7.87 27.16 13.21
N VAL A 197 6.67 27.74 13.10
CA VAL A 197 5.49 27.31 13.84
C VAL A 197 5.04 26.00 13.19
N ARG A 198 5.35 24.90 13.88
CA ARG A 198 4.77 23.58 13.59
C ARG A 198 3.25 23.72 13.74
N PRO A 199 2.41 23.36 12.76
CA PRO A 199 0.97 23.36 13.00
C PRO A 199 0.66 22.29 14.04
N SER A 200 0.19 22.71 15.22
CA SER A 200 -0.43 21.85 16.25
C SER A 200 -1.83 21.39 15.82
N ALA A 201 -2.00 20.99 14.56
CA ALA A 201 -3.19 20.29 14.14
C ALA A 201 -3.05 18.83 14.60
N PRO A 202 -4.05 18.24 15.29
CA PRO A 202 -4.13 16.79 15.44
C PRO A 202 -3.96 16.17 14.05
N ARG A 203 -3.12 15.15 13.93
CA ARG A 203 -3.05 14.34 12.70
C ARG A 203 -4.48 13.84 12.45
N ALA A 204 -5.20 14.48 11.54
CA ALA A 204 -6.41 13.91 11.00
C ALA A 204 -5.96 12.58 10.41
N GLU A 205 -6.48 11.49 10.99
CA GLU A 205 -6.41 10.19 10.37
C GLU A 205 -6.76 10.37 8.88
N LEU A 206 -5.97 9.73 8.01
CA LEU A 206 -6.29 9.65 6.59
C LEU A 206 -7.51 8.72 6.43
N GLU A 207 -8.65 9.11 7.00
CA GLU A 207 -9.94 8.60 6.60
C GLU A 207 -10.09 9.02 5.15
N ALA A 208 -10.15 8.02 4.25
CA ALA A 208 -10.46 8.25 2.85
C ALA A 208 -11.59 9.26 2.78
N GLN A 209 -11.36 10.43 2.19
CA GLN A 209 -12.34 11.52 2.17
C GLN A 209 -13.56 11.04 1.37
N ILE A 210 -14.53 10.45 2.07
CA ILE A 210 -15.79 10.02 1.47
C ILE A 210 -16.53 11.31 1.17
N SER A 211 -16.53 11.70 -0.10
CA SER A 211 -17.23 12.90 -0.55
C SER A 211 -18.74 12.77 -0.34
N GLU A 212 -19.38 13.82 0.14
CA GLU A 212 -20.84 13.87 0.29
C GLU A 212 -21.52 14.08 -1.08
N CYS A 213 -22.77 13.64 -1.18
CA CYS A 213 -23.56 13.79 -2.39
C CYS A 213 -23.87 15.27 -2.66
N VAL A 214 -23.45 15.77 -3.82
CA VAL A 214 -23.62 17.18 -4.22
C VAL A 214 -25.08 17.63 -4.43
N VAL A 215 -26.02 16.69 -4.41
CA VAL A 215 -27.46 16.95 -4.64
C VAL A 215 -28.22 17.10 -3.34
N CYS A 216 -27.98 16.21 -2.37
CA CYS A 216 -28.69 16.22 -1.09
C CYS A 216 -27.85 16.73 0.09
N LEU A 217 -26.51 16.69 -0.02
CA LEU A 217 -25.56 17.06 1.04
C LEU A 217 -25.79 16.33 2.38
N GLU A 218 -26.48 15.18 2.34
CA GLU A 218 -26.84 14.40 3.52
C GLU A 218 -26.20 13.00 3.54
N ARG A 219 -25.93 12.45 2.35
CA ARG A 219 -25.52 11.05 2.15
C ARG A 219 -24.23 11.01 1.38
N GLU A 220 -23.43 9.97 1.61
CA GLU A 220 -22.18 9.72 0.91
C GLU A 220 -22.37 9.54 -0.61
N ALA A 221 -21.41 10.04 -1.39
CA ALA A 221 -21.34 9.84 -2.82
C ALA A 221 -20.84 8.42 -3.12
N GLN A 222 -21.76 7.55 -3.55
CA GLN A 222 -21.51 6.13 -3.74
C GLN A 222 -21.80 5.64 -5.17
N MET A 223 -22.06 6.56 -6.11
CA MET A 223 -22.42 6.25 -7.49
C MET A 223 -21.40 6.84 -8.48
N ILE A 224 -20.85 5.99 -9.35
CA ILE A 224 -20.03 6.36 -10.50
C ILE A 224 -20.93 6.54 -11.74
N PHE A 225 -20.73 7.62 -12.48
CA PHE A 225 -21.32 7.81 -13.82
C PHE A 225 -20.33 7.43 -14.93
N LEU A 226 -20.62 6.34 -15.65
CA LEU A 226 -19.77 5.89 -16.76
C LEU A 226 -19.83 6.84 -17.96
N ASN A 227 -18.73 6.88 -18.71
CA ASN A 227 -18.33 7.87 -19.72
C ASN A 227 -17.70 9.16 -19.18
N CYS A 228 -18.02 9.59 -17.96
CA CYS A 228 -17.40 10.77 -17.33
C CYS A 228 -16.61 10.48 -16.04
N GLY A 229 -16.82 9.33 -15.40
CA GLY A 229 -16.05 8.86 -14.25
C GLY A 229 -16.35 9.54 -12.90
N HIS A 230 -17.20 10.56 -12.85
CA HIS A 230 -17.45 11.31 -11.63
C HIS A 230 -18.24 10.52 -10.56
N VAL A 231 -17.79 10.66 -9.30
CA VAL A 231 -18.48 10.17 -8.09
C VAL A 231 -18.97 11.36 -7.30
N CYS A 232 -20.25 11.68 -7.44
CA CYS A 232 -20.81 12.91 -6.85
C CYS A 232 -22.21 12.74 -6.26
N CYS A 233 -22.82 11.57 -6.40
CA CYS A 233 -24.21 11.34 -6.02
C CYS A 233 -24.39 10.10 -5.15
N CYS A 234 -25.35 10.16 -4.22
CA CYS A 234 -25.85 8.98 -3.52
C CYS A 234 -26.80 8.18 -4.43
N GLN A 235 -27.16 6.95 -4.01
CA GLN A 235 -28.01 6.04 -4.80
C GLN A 235 -29.42 6.58 -5.06
N GLN A 236 -29.96 7.41 -4.16
CA GLN A 236 -31.30 7.98 -4.32
C GLN A 236 -31.28 9.15 -5.31
N CYS A 237 -30.33 10.07 -5.14
CA CYS A 237 -30.22 11.25 -5.99
C CYS A 237 -29.79 10.94 -7.42
N CYS A 238 -29.18 9.78 -7.69
CA CYS A 238 -28.74 9.42 -9.04
C CYS A 238 -29.87 8.97 -9.99
N GLN A 239 -31.04 8.60 -9.47
CA GLN A 239 -32.16 8.04 -10.23
C GLN A 239 -32.81 9.07 -11.20
N PRO A 240 -33.18 10.29 -10.75
CA PRO A 240 -33.80 11.28 -11.64
C PRO A 240 -32.81 11.96 -12.60
N LEU A 241 -31.51 11.83 -12.37
CA LEU A 241 -30.49 12.53 -13.16
C LEU A 241 -30.27 11.87 -14.52
N ARG A 242 -30.34 12.66 -15.60
CA ARG A 242 -29.96 12.23 -16.96
C ARG A 242 -28.52 12.62 -17.33
N THR A 243 -28.01 13.68 -16.73
CA THR A 243 -26.67 14.22 -16.93
C THR A 243 -25.90 14.31 -15.61
N CYS A 244 -24.57 14.25 -15.67
CA CYS A 244 -23.69 14.39 -14.52
C CYS A 244 -23.76 15.83 -13.96
N PRO A 245 -23.99 16.04 -12.65
CA PRO A 245 -24.02 17.37 -12.04
C PRO A 245 -22.69 18.15 -12.14
N LEU A 246 -21.56 17.45 -12.26
CA LEU A 246 -20.23 18.06 -12.31
C LEU A 246 -19.85 18.49 -13.74
N CYS A 247 -19.99 17.59 -14.72
CA CYS A 247 -19.51 17.85 -16.09
C CYS A 247 -20.62 17.95 -17.15
N ARG A 248 -21.90 17.81 -16.75
CA ARG A 248 -23.09 17.90 -17.60
C ARG A 248 -23.18 16.86 -18.74
N GLN A 249 -22.30 15.86 -18.74
CA GLN A 249 -22.31 14.79 -19.73
C GLN A 249 -23.43 13.78 -19.47
N ASP A 250 -24.00 13.20 -20.54
CA ASP A 250 -25.08 12.21 -20.44
C ASP A 250 -24.63 10.93 -19.72
N ILE A 251 -25.47 10.47 -18.78
CA ILE A 251 -25.21 9.29 -17.96
C ILE A 251 -25.70 8.04 -18.71
N ALA A 252 -24.77 7.33 -19.36
CA ALA A 252 -25.07 6.07 -20.03
C ALA A 252 -25.30 4.92 -19.04
N GLN A 253 -24.45 4.80 -18.02
CA GLN A 253 -24.50 3.74 -17.03
C GLN A 253 -24.10 4.24 -15.63
N ARG A 254 -24.63 3.59 -14.59
CA ARG A 254 -24.45 3.94 -13.17
C ARG A 254 -23.94 2.73 -12.41
N LEU A 255 -22.83 2.87 -11.69
CA LEU A 255 -22.26 1.80 -10.85
C LEU A 255 -22.18 2.24 -9.40
N ARG A 256 -22.44 1.32 -8.47
CA ARG A 256 -22.30 1.57 -7.03
C ARG A 256 -20.92 1.14 -6.54
N ILE A 257 -20.25 2.00 -5.79
CA ILE A 257 -18.99 1.67 -5.11
C ILE A 257 -19.26 1.16 -3.69
N TYR A 258 -18.46 0.18 -3.29
CA TYR A 258 -18.40 -0.34 -1.93
C TYR A 258 -16.97 -0.12 -1.41
N HIS A 259 -16.83 0.60 -0.32
CA HIS A 259 -15.54 0.83 0.32
C HIS A 259 -15.28 -0.34 1.26
N SER A 260 -14.15 -1.04 1.10
CA SER A 260 -13.68 -2.01 2.09
C SER A 260 -13.07 -1.24 3.26
N ARG A 261 -13.68 -1.37 4.44
CA ARG A 261 -13.06 -0.93 5.70
C ARG A 261 -11.97 -1.91 6.12
#